data_AF-A0A1I2XV91-F1
#
_entry.id   AF-A0A1I2XV91-F1
#
_cell.length_a   1.000
_cell.length_b   1.000
_cell.length_c   1.000
_cell.angle_alpha   90.00
_cell.angle_beta   90.00
_cell.angle_gamma   90.00
#
_symmetry.space_group_name_H-M   'P 1'
#
loop_
_entity.id
_entity.type
_entity.pdbx_description
1 polymer ?
#
loop_
_entity_poly.entity_id
_entity_poly.type
_entity_poly.pdbx_seq_one_letter_code
_entity_poly.pdbx_strand_id
1 'polypeptide(L)'
;MNDMAKNNDSQYLLAALIEIYRGNRVYLPEFDPKMEKNLLRDVFSAAISFAQYDESRKTLSDEIFNCINGDASVKKQAELAPIQTPDVLNAKMVAAAHIMKLDLNNVKFS
;
A
#
# COMPACT_ATOMS: atom_id res chain seq x y z
N MET A 1 13.32 18.20 -22.80
CA MET A 1 12.21 17.54 -22.08
C MET A 1 12.86 16.79 -20.93
N ASN A 2 12.69 17.28 -19.70
CA ASN A 2 13.24 16.61 -18.52
C ASN A 2 12.40 15.38 -18.24
N ASP A 3 12.97 14.19 -18.43
CA ASP A 3 12.49 13.00 -17.74
C ASP A 3 12.66 13.29 -16.24
N MET A 4 11.58 13.73 -15.57
CA MET A 4 11.53 13.69 -14.12
C MET A 4 11.71 12.23 -13.74
N ALA A 5 12.85 11.91 -13.14
CA ALA A 5 13.19 10.57 -12.72
C ALA A 5 12.04 10.01 -11.86
N LYS A 6 11.22 9.12 -12.45
CA LYS A 6 10.15 8.43 -11.72
C LYS A 6 10.79 7.71 -10.55
N ASN A 7 10.29 7.98 -9.35
CA ASN A 7 10.83 7.37 -8.16
C ASN A 7 10.45 5.88 -8.16
N ASN A 8 11.46 5.00 -8.15
CA ASN A 8 11.28 3.54 -8.11
C ASN A 8 11.50 2.97 -6.70
N ASP A 9 11.56 3.82 -5.68
CA ASP A 9 11.78 3.42 -4.30
C ASP A 9 10.49 2.85 -3.68
N SER A 10 10.36 1.52 -3.76
CA SER A 10 9.26 0.77 -3.12
C SER A 10 9.24 0.97 -1.60
N GLN A 11 10.40 1.18 -0.96
CA GLN A 11 10.49 1.37 0.48
C GLN A 11 9.89 2.70 0.89
N TYR A 12 10.14 3.77 0.13
CA TYR A 12 9.48 5.05 0.36
C TYR A 12 7.96 4.92 0.20
N LEU A 13 7.49 4.21 -0.83
CA LEU A 13 6.06 4.01 -1.06
C LEU A 13 5.39 3.23 0.10
N LEU A 14 6.05 2.18 0.58
CA LEU A 14 5.58 1.39 1.74
C LEU A 14 5.57 2.22 3.03
N ALA A 15 6.61 3.02 3.27
CA ALA A 15 6.66 3.94 4.41
C ALA A 15 5.53 4.98 4.34
N ALA A 16 5.28 5.53 3.16
CA ALA A 16 4.17 6.46 2.95
C ALA A 16 2.81 5.81 3.22
N LEU A 17 2.60 4.56 2.78
CA LEU A 17 1.38 3.79 3.06
C LEU A 17 1.18 3.57 4.56
N ILE A 18 2.22 3.22 5.29
CA ILE A 18 2.17 3.08 6.76
C ILE A 18 1.67 4.39 7.40
N GLU A 19 2.26 5.52 7.02
CA GLU A 19 1.88 6.82 7.56
C GLU A 19 0.45 7.23 7.17
N ILE A 20 0.02 6.95 5.93
CA ILE A 20 -1.36 7.16 5.49
C ILE A 20 -2.34 6.36 6.34
N TYR A 21 -2.08 5.08 6.58
CA TYR A 21 -2.97 4.22 7.37
C TYR A 21 -2.98 4.56 8.86
N ARG A 22 -1.96 5.27 9.35
CA ARG A 22 -1.94 5.91 10.69
C ARG A 22 -2.73 7.20 10.74
N GLY A 23 -3.23 7.71 9.61
CA GLY A 23 -3.98 8.96 9.50
C GLY A 23 -3.12 10.20 9.27
N ASN A 24 -1.84 10.04 8.94
CA ASN A 24 -0.94 11.16 8.68
C ASN A 24 -1.06 11.66 7.23
N ARG A 25 -0.86 12.97 7.05
CA ARG A 25 -0.72 13.56 5.70
C ARG A 25 0.69 13.32 5.20
N VAL A 26 0.81 12.68 4.04
CA VAL A 26 2.09 12.37 3.41
C VAL A 26 2.21 13.12 2.09
N TYR A 27 3.39 13.68 1.83
CA TYR A 27 3.72 14.21 0.51
C TYR A 27 4.26 13.09 -0.37
N LEU A 28 3.55 12.78 -1.45
CA LEU A 28 3.89 11.72 -2.38
C LEU A 28 4.48 12.32 -3.65
N PRO A 29 5.71 11.94 -4.06
CA PRO A 29 6.17 12.19 -5.42
C PRO A 29 5.39 11.32 -6.42
N GLU A 30 5.53 11.60 -7.71
CA GLU A 30 4.98 10.70 -8.74
C GLU A 30 5.80 9.41 -8.82
N PHE A 31 5.13 8.27 -8.69
CA PHE A 31 5.71 6.94 -8.83
C PHE A 31 5.38 6.34 -10.20
N ASP A 32 6.11 5.29 -10.59
CA ASP A 32 5.70 4.47 -11.73
C ASP A 32 4.35 3.77 -11.43
N PRO A 33 3.29 3.99 -12.24
CA PRO A 33 1.96 3.45 -11.95
C PRO A 33 1.90 1.92 -11.90
N LYS A 34 2.76 1.23 -12.66
CA LYS A 34 2.80 -0.23 -12.66
C LYS A 34 3.44 -0.76 -11.39
N MET A 35 4.53 -0.14 -10.93
CA MET A 35 5.14 -0.45 -9.64
C MET A 35 4.17 -0.20 -8.50
N GLU A 36 3.51 0.96 -8.48
CA GLU A 36 2.52 1.34 -7.47
C GLU A 36 1.37 0.32 -7.38
N LYS A 37 0.77 -0.02 -8.52
CA LYS A 37 -0.33 -1.00 -8.59
C LYS A 37 0.09 -2.39 -8.11
N ASN A 38 1.28 -2.85 -8.49
CA ASN A 38 1.78 -4.15 -8.03
C ASN A 38 2.01 -4.16 -6.53
N LEU A 39 2.65 -3.11 -6.00
CA LEU A 39 2.93 -2.99 -4.57
C LEU A 39 1.64 -2.94 -3.75
N LEU A 40 0.65 -2.16 -4.18
CA LEU A 40 -0.66 -2.09 -3.52
C LEU A 40 -1.38 -3.44 -3.50
N ARG A 41 -1.36 -4.17 -4.62
CA ARG A 41 -1.95 -5.51 -4.69
C ARG A 41 -1.30 -6.46 -3.68
N ASP A 42 0.02 -6.42 -3.58
CA ASP A 42 0.76 -7.29 -2.66
C ASP A 42 0.45 -6.92 -1.21
N VAL A 43 0.37 -5.61 -0.88
CA VAL A 43 -0.07 -5.10 0.42
C VAL A 43 -1.49 -5.57 0.77
N PHE A 44 -2.46 -5.41 -0.13
CA PHE A 44 -3.85 -5.79 0.15
C PHE A 44 -4.00 -7.31 0.29
N SER A 45 -3.26 -8.07 -0.51
CA SER A 45 -3.26 -9.54 -0.44
C SER A 45 -2.71 -10.01 0.91
N ALA A 46 -1.63 -9.41 1.40
CA ALA A 46 -1.10 -9.68 2.74
C ALA A 46 -2.03 -9.19 3.85
N ALA A 47 -2.71 -8.06 3.67
CA ALA A 47 -3.62 -7.48 4.66
C ALA A 47 -4.79 -8.41 5.02
N ILE A 48 -5.27 -9.24 4.08
CA ILE A 48 -6.35 -10.21 4.35
C ILE A 48 -5.98 -11.13 5.53
N SER A 49 -4.70 -11.53 5.63
CA SER A 49 -4.22 -12.40 6.71
C SER A 49 -4.12 -11.70 8.07
N PHE A 50 -4.12 -10.37 8.09
CA PHE A 50 -4.03 -9.57 9.32
C PHE A 50 -5.37 -8.98 9.77
N ALA A 51 -6.40 -9.02 8.93
CA ALA A 51 -7.74 -8.56 9.27
C ALA A 51 -8.42 -9.52 10.26
N GLN A 52 -9.00 -8.97 11.32
CA GLN A 52 -9.66 -9.78 12.36
C GLN A 52 -11.08 -10.18 11.94
N TYR A 53 -11.82 -9.27 11.31
CA TYR A 53 -13.23 -9.44 11.00
C TYR A 53 -13.47 -9.89 9.54
N ASP A 54 -14.55 -10.64 9.32
CA ASP A 54 -14.95 -11.08 7.98
C ASP A 54 -15.34 -9.90 7.09
N GLU A 55 -15.98 -8.87 7.65
CA GLU A 55 -16.31 -7.65 6.91
C GLU A 55 -15.05 -6.97 6.41
N SER A 56 -14.00 -6.91 7.23
CA SER A 56 -12.71 -6.33 6.84
C SER A 56 -12.02 -7.14 5.75
N ARG A 57 -12.04 -8.48 5.84
CA ARG A 57 -11.53 -9.37 4.77
C ARG A 57 -12.28 -9.16 3.46
N LYS A 58 -13.59 -8.96 3.53
CA LYS A 58 -14.42 -8.63 2.36
C LYS A 58 -14.02 -7.27 1.76
N THR A 59 -13.92 -6.22 2.57
CA THR A 59 -13.47 -4.88 2.12
C THR A 59 -12.11 -4.95 1.43
N LEU A 60 -11.15 -5.69 2.00
CA LEU A 60 -9.83 -5.88 1.40
C LEU A 60 -9.90 -6.66 0.08
N SER A 61 -10.76 -7.67 0.00
CA SER A 61 -10.99 -8.43 -1.24
C SER A 61 -11.56 -7.54 -2.35
N ASP A 62 -12.51 -6.67 -2.02
CA ASP A 62 -13.08 -5.69 -2.95
C ASP A 62 -12.00 -4.69 -3.43
N GLU A 63 -11.09 -4.28 -2.54
CA GLU A 63 -9.95 -3.44 -2.92
C GLU A 63 -8.94 -4.15 -3.83
N ILE A 64 -8.67 -5.44 -3.61
CA ILE A 64 -7.83 -6.23 -4.54
C ILE A 64 -8.50 -6.29 -5.90
N PHE A 65 -9.80 -6.56 -5.95
CA PHE A 65 -10.56 -6.60 -7.20
C PHE A 65 -10.49 -5.26 -7.95
N ASN A 66 -10.70 -4.15 -7.23
CA ASN A 66 -10.59 -2.80 -7.78
C ASN A 66 -9.16 -2.47 -8.21
N CYS A 67 -8.16 -2.94 -7.47
CA CYS A 67 -6.76 -2.77 -7.82
C CYS A 67 -6.40 -3.48 -9.12
N ILE A 68 -6.94 -4.68 -9.35
CA ILE A 68 -6.73 -5.44 -10.58
C ILE A 68 -7.40 -4.74 -11.76
N ASN A 69 -8.67 -4.34 -11.60
CA ASN A 69 -9.53 -3.89 -12.70
C ASN A 69 -9.54 -2.37 -12.94
N GLY A 70 -9.00 -1.57 -12.02
CA GLY A 70 -9.02 -0.12 -12.10
C GLY A 70 -7.69 0.54 -11.73
N ASP A 71 -7.77 1.85 -11.49
CA ASP A 71 -6.65 2.74 -11.17
C ASP A 71 -6.42 2.79 -9.66
N ALA A 72 -5.84 1.72 -9.10
CA ALA A 72 -5.31 1.77 -7.75
C ALA A 72 -4.06 2.66 -7.69
N SER A 73 -4.03 3.57 -6.72
CA SER A 73 -2.90 4.42 -6.40
C SER A 73 -2.85 4.70 -4.91
N VAL A 74 -1.67 5.05 -4.40
CA VAL A 74 -1.44 5.48 -3.03
C VAL A 74 -2.18 6.80 -2.76
N LYS A 75 -2.29 7.68 -3.76
CA LYS A 75 -3.16 8.85 -3.67
C LYS A 75 -4.61 8.45 -3.36
N LYS A 76 -5.13 7.43 -4.05
CA LYS A 76 -6.48 6.92 -3.77
C LYS A 76 -6.59 6.31 -2.37
N GLN A 77 -5.54 5.63 -1.90
CA GLN A 77 -5.50 5.10 -0.54
C GLN A 77 -5.50 6.20 0.52
N ALA A 78 -4.84 7.34 0.27
CA ALA A 78 -4.91 8.51 1.15
C ALA A 78 -6.33 9.10 1.23
N GLU A 79 -7.08 9.06 0.13
CA GLU A 79 -8.50 9.50 0.10
C GLU A 79 -9.43 8.51 0.82
N LEU A 80 -9.14 7.21 0.74
CA LEU A 80 -9.97 6.17 1.36
C LEU A 80 -9.70 5.99 2.85
N ALA A 81 -8.48 6.22 3.32
CA ALA A 81 -8.09 5.95 4.70
C ALA A 81 -9.04 6.57 5.76
N PRO A 82 -9.52 7.82 5.63
CA PRO A 82 -10.41 8.43 6.63
C PRO A 82 -11.78 7.76 6.79
N ILE A 83 -12.24 6.99 5.80
CA ILE A 83 -13.57 6.34 5.83
C ILE A 83 -13.48 4.84 6.13
N GLN A 84 -12.28 4.30 6.33
CA GLN A 84 -12.09 2.88 6.61
C GLN A 84 -12.12 2.59 8.10
N THR A 85 -12.50 1.35 8.43
CA THR A 85 -12.54 0.92 9.83
C THR A 85 -11.11 0.76 10.37
N PRO A 86 -10.92 0.89 11.70
CA PRO A 86 -9.60 0.68 12.31
C PRO A 86 -8.99 -0.69 12.02
N ASP A 87 -9.80 -1.76 11.92
CA ASP A 87 -9.30 -3.10 11.59
C ASP A 87 -8.72 -3.17 10.17
N VAL A 88 -9.40 -2.59 9.17
CA VAL A 88 -8.90 -2.52 7.78
C VAL A 88 -7.60 -1.72 7.72
N LEU A 89 -7.56 -0.55 8.37
CA LEU A 89 -6.37 0.31 8.39
C LEU A 89 -5.18 -0.39 9.06
N ASN A 90 -5.40 -1.02 10.22
CA ASN A 90 -4.37 -1.75 10.94
C ASN A 90 -3.85 -2.94 10.13
N ALA A 91 -4.74 -3.71 9.49
CA ALA A 91 -4.35 -4.83 8.64
C ALA A 91 -3.46 -4.38 7.47
N LYS A 92 -3.82 -3.29 6.80
CA LYS A 92 -3.02 -2.70 5.71
C LYS A 92 -1.69 -2.16 6.19
N MET A 93 -1.66 -1.48 7.35
CA MET A 93 -0.44 -0.98 7.96
C MET A 93 0.54 -2.12 8.29
N VAL A 94 0.05 -3.17 8.95
CA VAL A 94 0.86 -4.35 9.30
C VAL A 94 1.36 -5.06 8.04
N ALA A 95 0.52 -5.17 7.01
CA ALA A 95 0.91 -5.73 5.73
C ALA A 95 2.01 -4.92 5.02
N ALA A 96 1.87 -3.59 4.97
CA ALA A 96 2.89 -2.71 4.39
C ALA A 96 4.22 -2.83 5.15
N ALA A 97 4.19 -2.84 6.49
CA ALA A 97 5.38 -3.04 7.30
C ALA A 97 5.99 -4.44 7.11
N HIS A 98 5.16 -5.47 6.94
CA HIS A 98 5.60 -6.83 6.67
C HIS A 98 6.34 -6.91 5.34
N ILE A 99 5.78 -6.36 4.26
CA ILE A 99 6.41 -6.32 2.93
C ILE A 99 7.70 -5.51 2.97
N MET A 100 7.70 -4.34 3.62
CA MET A 100 8.90 -3.52 3.78
C MET A 100 10.02 -4.29 4.48
N LYS A 101 9.69 -5.08 5.50
CA LYS A 101 10.67 -5.96 6.17
C LYS A 101 11.19 -7.07 5.24
N LEU A 102 10.34 -7.66 4.40
CA LEU A 102 10.77 -8.68 3.44
C LEU A 102 11.70 -8.08 2.38
N ASP A 103 11.41 -6.89 1.88
CA ASP A 103 12.26 -6.15 0.94
C ASP A 103 13.64 -5.87 1.54
N LEU A 104 13.70 -5.42 2.80
CA LEU A 104 14.97 -5.19 3.50
C LEU A 104 15.79 -6.47 3.68
N ASN A 105 15.14 -7.62 3.90
CA ASN A 105 15.82 -8.91 4.05
C ASN A 105 16.29 -9.51 2.71
N ASN A 106 15.71 -9.06 1.59
CA ASN A 106 16.12 -9.47 0.24
C ASN A 106 17.31 -8.68 -0.29
N VAL A 107 17.70 -7.57 0.36
CA VAL A 107 18.96 -6.89 0.10
C VAL A 107 20.10 -7.75 0.65
N LYS A 108 20.62 -8.67 -0.16
CA LYS A 108 21.94 -9.25 0.09
C LYS A 108 22.93 -8.08 0.11
N PHE A 109 23.70 -7.95 1.18
CA PHE A 109 24.94 -7.19 1.17
C PHE A 109 25.85 -7.83 0.12
N SER A 110 25.79 -7.31 -1.10
CA SER A 110 26.71 -7.59 -2.21
C SER A 110 27.74 -6.49 -2.29
#